data_AF-A0A7S0LW09-F1
#
_entry.id   AF-A0A7S0LW09-F1
#
_cell.length_a   1.000
_cell.length_b   1.000
_cell.length_c   1.000
_cell.angle_alpha   90.00
_cell.angle_beta   90.00
_cell.angle_gamma   90.00
#
_symmetry.space_group_name_H-M   'P 1'
#
loop_
_entity.id
_entity.type
_entity.pdbx_description
1 polymer ?
#
loop_
_entity_poly.entity_id
_entity_poly.type
_entity_poly.pdbx_seq_one_letter_code
_entity_poly.pdbx_strand_id
1 'polypeptide(L)'
;TLKTSLLNAVQFGWSILVEGVDNDIVDREFFNLISKRQFKKDSNCVYYIGDKACEHHPAFNLFMLSQQKNPHFSSKLQGECTVIDFSLSNQGIENRILELVINIEQIKILNERFNALNTHRSLLATKQEIDDAVLKQLSESSEDIIHDIHQIHFFENSRISYAEAL
;
A
#
# COMPACT_ATOMS: atom_id res chain seq x y z
N THR A 1 -25.62 -13.51 -6.03
CA THR A 1 -25.27 -12.86 -7.31
C THR A 1 -24.35 -11.67 -7.02
N LEU A 2 -23.54 -11.24 -8.00
CA LEU A 2 -22.56 -10.15 -7.87
C LEU A 2 -23.13 -8.91 -7.14
N LYS A 3 -24.36 -8.50 -7.51
CA LYS A 3 -25.09 -7.39 -6.88
C LYS A 3 -25.26 -7.55 -5.37
N THR A 4 -25.63 -8.74 -4.89
CA THR A 4 -25.81 -8.99 -3.46
C THR A 4 -24.48 -8.92 -2.70
N SER A 5 -23.43 -9.50 -3.25
CA SER A 5 -22.10 -9.45 -2.64
C SER A 5 -21.57 -8.02 -2.58
N LEU A 6 -21.79 -7.24 -3.64
CA LEU A 6 -21.41 -5.83 -3.71
C LEU A 6 -22.20 -4.96 -2.71
N LEU A 7 -23.52 -5.16 -2.61
CA LEU A 7 -24.35 -4.47 -1.61
C LEU A 7 -23.87 -4.74 -0.18
N ASN A 8 -23.62 -6.01 0.14
CA ASN A 8 -23.09 -6.40 1.44
C ASN A 8 -21.70 -5.77 1.68
N ALA A 9 -20.81 -5.80 0.69
CA ALA A 9 -19.49 -5.23 0.82
C ALA A 9 -19.54 -3.72 1.11
N VAL A 10 -20.40 -2.98 0.39
CA VAL A 10 -20.58 -1.54 0.61
C VAL A 10 -21.16 -1.25 2.00
N GLN A 11 -22.10 -2.07 2.48
CA GLN A 11 -22.76 -1.88 3.78
C GLN A 11 -21.85 -2.27 4.96
N PHE A 12 -21.07 -3.34 4.83
CA PHE A 12 -20.21 -3.86 5.90
C PHE A 12 -18.75 -3.38 5.81
N GLY A 13 -18.39 -2.63 4.76
CA GLY A 13 -17.04 -2.11 4.58
C GLY A 13 -16.01 -3.14 4.11
N TRP A 14 -16.45 -4.20 3.42
CA TRP A 14 -15.53 -5.21 2.91
C TRP A 14 -14.85 -4.77 1.62
N SER A 15 -13.59 -5.12 1.45
CA SER A 15 -12.91 -4.98 0.17
C SER A 15 -13.40 -6.05 -0.81
N ILE A 16 -13.73 -5.67 -2.04
CA ILE A 16 -14.17 -6.61 -3.08
C ILE A 16 -13.34 -6.43 -4.36
N LEU A 17 -12.93 -7.55 -4.95
CA LEU A 17 -12.33 -7.61 -6.28
C LEU A 17 -13.35 -8.19 -7.26
N VAL A 18 -13.61 -7.45 -8.34
CA VAL A 18 -14.46 -7.90 -9.44
C VAL A 18 -13.56 -8.24 -10.62
N GLU A 19 -13.60 -9.50 -11.07
CA GLU A 19 -12.85 -9.98 -12.22
C GLU A 19 -13.71 -9.98 -13.49
N GLY A 20 -13.06 -9.91 -14.65
CA GLY A 20 -13.75 -9.96 -15.94
C GLY A 20 -14.59 -8.72 -16.21
N VAL A 21 -14.10 -7.57 -15.76
CA VAL A 21 -14.82 -6.30 -15.87
C VAL A 21 -14.67 -5.75 -17.28
N ASP A 22 -15.79 -5.76 -18.02
CA ASP A 22 -15.92 -5.12 -19.33
C ASP A 22 -16.53 -3.71 -19.21
N ASN A 23 -16.21 -2.83 -20.15
CA ASN A 23 -16.65 -1.43 -20.18
C ASN A 23 -18.17 -1.25 -19.93
N ASP A 24 -19.00 -2.04 -20.61
CA ASP A 24 -20.46 -1.92 -20.53
C ASP A 24 -21.02 -2.25 -19.14
N ILE A 25 -20.37 -3.16 -18.42
CA ILE A 25 -20.76 -3.57 -17.07
C ILE A 25 -20.42 -2.46 -16.07
N VAL A 26 -19.24 -1.85 -16.23
CA VAL A 26 -18.78 -0.74 -15.38
C VAL A 26 -19.74 0.44 -15.45
N ASP A 27 -20.09 0.86 -16.66
CA ASP A 27 -20.93 2.04 -16.88
C ASP A 27 -22.37 1.88 -16.36
N ARG A 28 -22.89 0.64 -16.29
CA ARG A 28 -24.27 0.38 -15.84
C ARG A 28 -24.40 0.11 -14.34
N GLU A 29 -23.52 -0.72 -13.77
CA GLU A 29 -23.73 -1.24 -12.41
C GLU A 29 -22.80 -0.63 -11.36
N PHE A 30 -21.63 -0.17 -11.78
CA PHE A 30 -20.58 0.31 -10.88
C PHE A 30 -20.40 1.83 -10.90
N PHE A 31 -20.95 2.51 -11.92
CA PHE A 31 -20.71 3.94 -12.15
C PHE A 31 -20.97 4.82 -10.92
N ASN A 32 -22.08 4.59 -10.19
CA ASN A 32 -22.40 5.39 -9.00
C ASN A 32 -21.40 5.17 -7.86
N LEU A 33 -20.87 3.96 -7.72
CA LEU A 33 -19.85 3.64 -6.70
C LEU A 33 -18.50 4.24 -7.09
N ILE A 34 -18.10 4.10 -8.34
CA ILE A 34 -16.83 4.61 -8.87
C ILE A 34 -16.79 6.13 -8.76
N SER A 35 -17.84 6.81 -9.21
CA SER A 35 -17.93 8.27 -9.20
C SER A 35 -18.28 8.84 -7.82
N LYS A 36 -18.32 7.99 -6.79
CA LYS A 36 -18.73 8.34 -5.41
C LYS A 36 -20.01 9.18 -5.36
N ARG A 37 -20.95 8.88 -6.27
CA ARG A 37 -22.21 9.61 -6.42
C ARG A 37 -23.20 9.14 -5.36
N GLN A 38 -23.24 9.87 -4.26
CA GLN A 38 -24.21 9.67 -3.19
C GLN A 38 -25.52 10.40 -3.45
N PHE A 39 -26.60 9.83 -2.98
CA PHE A 39 -27.93 10.39 -3.02
C PHE A 39 -28.43 10.56 -1.60
N LYS A 40 -29.08 11.70 -1.32
CA LYS A 40 -29.74 11.90 -0.03
C LYS A 40 -31.07 11.15 -0.05
N LYS A 41 -31.23 10.22 0.88
CA LYS A 41 -32.51 9.57 1.15
C LYS A 41 -32.81 9.79 2.64
N ASP A 42 -33.85 10.57 2.91
CA ASP A 42 -34.19 11.05 4.25
C ASP A 42 -33.01 11.80 4.90
N SER A 43 -32.46 11.29 6.02
CA SER A 43 -31.31 11.86 6.73
C SER A 43 -29.95 11.27 6.32
N ASN A 44 -29.94 10.18 5.54
CA ASN A 44 -28.73 9.38 5.29
C ASN A 44 -28.27 9.51 3.83
N CYS A 45 -26.96 9.48 3.61
CA CYS A 45 -26.37 9.40 2.27
C CYS A 45 -26.30 7.93 1.83
N VAL A 46 -26.90 7.62 0.68
CA VAL A 46 -26.96 6.26 0.14
C VAL A 46 -26.37 6.20 -1.28
N TYR A 47 -25.81 5.05 -1.62
CA TYR A 47 -25.46 4.69 -2.99
C TYR A 47 -26.56 3.85 -3.61
N TYR A 48 -26.77 4.02 -4.92
CA TYR A 48 -27.64 3.14 -5.71
C TYR A 48 -26.81 2.19 -6.57
N ILE A 49 -27.03 0.89 -6.36
CA ILE A 49 -26.44 -0.20 -7.15
C ILE A 49 -27.59 -0.87 -7.89
N GLY A 50 -27.73 -0.56 -9.18
CA GLY A 50 -28.96 -0.85 -9.93
C GLY A 50 -30.15 -0.19 -9.24
N ASP A 51 -31.15 -0.99 -8.84
CA ASP A 51 -32.38 -0.50 -8.22
C ASP A 51 -32.34 -0.50 -6.68
N LYS A 52 -31.24 -0.93 -6.07
CA LYS A 52 -31.12 -1.07 -4.62
C LYS A 52 -30.27 0.05 -4.02
N ALA A 53 -30.77 0.64 -2.93
CA ALA A 53 -30.04 1.61 -2.14
C ALA A 53 -29.27 0.91 -1.00
N CYS A 54 -28.03 1.33 -0.76
CA CYS A 54 -27.22 0.91 0.39
C CYS A 54 -26.51 2.09 1.04
N GLU A 55 -26.30 2.01 2.35
CA GLU A 55 -25.48 2.97 3.08
C GLU A 55 -24.00 2.69 2.85
N HIS A 56 -23.21 3.75 2.74
CA HIS A 56 -21.78 3.64 2.51
C HIS A 56 -21.02 3.41 3.81
N HIS A 57 -20.22 2.35 3.85
CA HIS A 57 -19.22 2.19 4.88
C HIS A 57 -17.87 2.80 4.43
N PRO A 58 -17.22 3.66 5.25
CA PRO A 58 -15.99 4.36 4.86
C PRO A 58 -14.78 3.42 4.62
N ALA A 59 -14.79 2.23 5.20
CA ALA A 59 -13.73 1.22 5.00
C ALA A 59 -13.87 0.40 3.69
N PHE A 60 -14.96 0.59 2.94
CA PHE A 60 -15.19 -0.16 1.70
C PHE A 60 -14.16 0.19 0.62
N ASN A 61 -13.62 -0.84 -0.05
CA ASN A 61 -12.76 -0.69 -1.22
C ASN A 61 -13.24 -1.56 -2.38
N LEU A 62 -13.26 -0.99 -3.60
CA LEU A 62 -13.61 -1.69 -4.82
C LEU A 62 -12.36 -1.78 -5.72
N PHE A 63 -11.99 -3.01 -6.07
CA PHE A 63 -10.98 -3.31 -7.08
C PHE A 63 -11.65 -3.98 -8.28
N MET A 64 -11.22 -3.60 -9.48
CA MET A 64 -11.76 -4.15 -10.73
C MET A 64 -10.60 -4.62 -11.60
N LEU A 65 -10.70 -5.84 -12.12
CA LEU A 65 -9.71 -6.43 -13.00
C LEU A 65 -10.33 -6.67 -14.38
N SER A 66 -9.76 -6.01 -15.39
CA SER A 66 -10.05 -6.31 -16.79
C SER A 66 -9.15 -7.42 -17.28
N GLN A 67 -9.72 -8.35 -18.06
CA GLN A 67 -8.95 -9.40 -18.74
C GLN A 67 -8.43 -8.93 -20.12
N GLN A 68 -8.87 -7.76 -20.58
CA GLN A 68 -8.43 -7.21 -21.85
C GLN A 68 -7.05 -6.57 -21.68
N LYS A 69 -6.12 -6.85 -22.60
CA LYS A 69 -4.77 -6.26 -22.58
C LYS A 69 -4.77 -4.74 -22.69
N ASN A 70 -5.73 -4.18 -23.42
CA ASN A 70 -5.86 -2.73 -23.60
C ASN A 70 -7.34 -2.35 -23.50
N PRO A 71 -7.88 -2.24 -22.28
CA PRO A 71 -9.28 -1.90 -22.09
C PRO A 71 -9.50 -0.42 -22.45
N HIS A 72 -10.38 -0.17 -23.42
CA HIS A 72 -10.71 1.19 -23.83
C HIS A 72 -11.78 1.79 -22.92
N PHE A 73 -11.40 2.27 -21.74
CA PHE A 73 -12.35 2.93 -20.84
C PHE A 73 -12.82 4.28 -21.39
N SER A 74 -14.10 4.61 -21.16
CA SER A 74 -14.63 5.93 -21.50
C SER A 74 -13.90 7.02 -20.71
N SER A 75 -13.76 8.23 -21.27
CA SER A 75 -13.10 9.35 -20.58
C SER A 75 -13.76 9.68 -19.23
N LYS A 76 -15.06 9.37 -19.12
CA LYS A 76 -15.84 9.50 -17.88
C LYS A 76 -15.33 8.54 -16.80
N LEU A 77 -15.07 7.28 -17.12
CA LEU A 77 -14.50 6.32 -16.18
C LEU A 77 -13.06 6.67 -15.83
N GLN A 78 -12.25 7.04 -16.83
CA GLN A 78 -10.84 7.41 -16.60
C GLN A 78 -10.66 8.62 -15.68
N GLY A 79 -11.65 9.53 -15.62
CA GLY A 79 -11.64 10.66 -14.69
C GLY A 79 -12.06 10.31 -13.26
N GLU A 80 -12.83 9.23 -13.08
CA GLU A 80 -13.44 8.86 -11.80
C GLU A 80 -12.74 7.66 -11.12
N CYS A 81 -11.97 6.87 -11.88
CA CYS A 81 -11.18 5.76 -11.34
C CYS A 81 -9.70 5.88 -11.67
N THR A 82 -8.87 5.33 -10.79
CA THR A 82 -7.44 5.14 -11.05
C THR A 82 -7.24 3.85 -11.83
N VAL A 83 -6.70 3.96 -13.05
CA VAL A 83 -6.30 2.80 -13.85
C VAL A 83 -4.85 2.45 -13.54
N ILE A 84 -4.60 1.17 -13.21
CA ILE A 84 -3.26 0.64 -12.96
C ILE A 84 -2.95 -0.37 -14.07
N ASP A 85 -1.87 -0.12 -14.82
CA ASP A 85 -1.36 -1.05 -15.84
C ASP A 85 -0.31 -1.96 -15.22
N PHE A 86 -0.62 -3.26 -15.19
CA PHE A 86 0.30 -4.31 -14.71
C PHE A 86 1.13 -4.93 -15.84
N SER A 87 1.07 -4.39 -17.06
CA SER A 87 1.87 -4.85 -18.18
C SER A 87 3.36 -4.69 -17.89
N LEU A 88 4.10 -5.78 -18.05
CA LEU A 88 5.55 -5.75 -17.91
C LEU A 88 6.17 -5.17 -19.19
N SER A 89 7.12 -4.24 -19.02
CA SER A 89 8.00 -3.83 -20.11
C SER A 89 8.93 -4.99 -20.50
N ASN A 90 9.48 -4.97 -21.73
CA ASN A 90 10.44 -6.00 -22.17
C ASN A 90 11.60 -6.15 -21.18
N GLN A 91 12.13 -5.04 -20.68
CA GLN A 91 13.16 -5.04 -19.65
C GLN A 91 12.67 -5.65 -18.32
N GLY A 92 11.42 -5.39 -17.94
CA GLY A 92 10.80 -6.02 -16.77
C GLY A 92 10.68 -7.54 -16.89
N ILE A 93 10.33 -8.03 -18.09
CA ILE A 93 10.28 -9.47 -18.39
C ILE A 93 11.70 -10.07 -18.35
N GLU A 94 12.67 -9.43 -18.98
CA GLU A 94 14.08 -9.89 -18.97
C GLU A 94 14.61 -9.99 -17.54
N ASN A 95 14.41 -8.95 -16.72
CA ASN A 95 14.78 -8.95 -15.32
C ASN A 95 14.10 -10.10 -14.55
N ARG A 96 12.81 -10.34 -14.81
CA ARG A 96 12.07 -11.41 -14.14
C ARG A 96 12.58 -12.80 -14.51
N ILE A 97 12.90 -13.01 -15.79
CA ILE A 97 13.50 -14.26 -16.26
C ILE A 97 14.89 -14.42 -15.65
N LEU A 98 15.70 -13.36 -15.62
CA LEU A 98 17.02 -13.38 -15.03
C LEU A 98 16.96 -13.74 -13.54
N GLU A 99 16.04 -13.16 -12.78
CA GLU A 99 15.78 -13.54 -11.39
C GLU A 99 15.48 -15.03 -11.24
N LEU A 100 14.62 -15.59 -12.11
CA LEU A 100 14.29 -17.02 -12.10
C LEU A 100 15.49 -17.90 -12.43
N VAL A 101 16.31 -17.51 -13.41
CA VAL A 101 17.51 -18.26 -13.79
C VAL A 101 18.54 -18.25 -12.65
N ILE A 102 18.81 -17.09 -12.05
CA ILE A 102 19.73 -16.98 -10.91
C ILE A 102 19.21 -17.82 -9.74
N ASN A 103 17.90 -17.82 -9.49
CA ASN A 103 17.26 -18.66 -8.46
C ASN A 103 17.49 -20.16 -8.65
N ILE A 104 17.73 -20.62 -9.89
CA ILE A 104 17.99 -22.03 -10.17
C ILE A 104 19.50 -22.31 -10.18
N GLU A 105 20.28 -21.47 -10.85
CA GLU A 105 21.70 -21.73 -11.12
C GLU A 105 22.65 -21.29 -9.98
N GLN A 106 22.26 -20.29 -9.19
CA GLN A 106 23.15 -19.62 -8.24
C GLN A 106 22.52 -19.38 -6.86
N ILE A 107 21.81 -20.39 -6.33
CA ILE A 107 21.13 -20.35 -5.03
C ILE A 107 22.07 -19.88 -3.89
N LYS A 108 23.35 -20.30 -3.90
CA LYS A 108 24.31 -19.91 -2.87
C LYS A 108 24.56 -18.39 -2.85
N ILE A 109 24.80 -17.80 -4.02
CA ILE A 109 25.06 -16.34 -4.16
C ILE A 109 23.81 -15.55 -3.76
N LEU A 110 22.62 -16.06 -4.08
CA LEU A 110 21.37 -15.45 -3.64
C LEU A 110 21.18 -15.49 -2.13
N ASN A 111 21.48 -16.61 -1.48
CA ASN A 111 21.41 -16.70 -0.02
C ASN A 111 22.39 -15.72 0.64
N GLU A 112 23.61 -15.61 0.12
CA GLU A 112 24.59 -14.63 0.61
C GLU A 112 24.09 -13.19 0.41
N ARG A 113 23.54 -12.87 -0.77
CA ARG A 113 22.94 -11.56 -1.04
C ARG A 113 21.74 -11.27 -0.13
N PHE A 114 20.87 -12.26 0.08
CA PHE A 114 19.69 -12.13 0.92
C PHE A 114 20.08 -11.91 2.40
N ASN A 115 21.07 -12.66 2.89
CA ASN A 115 21.64 -12.45 4.22
C ASN A 115 22.24 -11.05 4.35
N ALA A 116 23.03 -10.61 3.36
CA ALA A 116 23.60 -9.25 3.37
C ALA A 116 22.51 -8.18 3.36
N LEU A 117 21.44 -8.34 2.57
CA LEU A 117 20.30 -7.41 2.54
C LEU A 117 19.54 -7.39 3.86
N ASN A 118 19.35 -8.53 4.51
CA ASN A 118 18.70 -8.60 5.82
C ASN A 118 19.54 -7.96 6.91
N THR A 119 20.86 -8.22 6.92
CA THR A 119 21.79 -7.53 7.82
C THR A 119 21.74 -6.03 7.59
N HIS A 120 21.78 -5.58 6.33
CA HIS A 120 21.67 -4.16 6.00
C HIS A 120 20.36 -3.54 6.47
N ARG A 121 19.22 -4.21 6.27
CA ARG A 121 17.91 -3.76 6.79
C ARG A 121 17.88 -3.68 8.30
N SER A 122 18.45 -4.68 8.99
CA SER A 122 18.57 -4.67 10.45
C SER A 122 19.38 -3.47 10.92
N LEU A 123 20.51 -3.17 10.26
CA LEU A 123 21.35 -2.03 10.59
C LEU A 123 20.63 -0.69 10.36
N LEU A 124 19.84 -0.57 9.28
CA LEU A 124 19.01 0.61 9.04
C LEU A 124 17.94 0.81 10.12
N ALA A 125 17.30 -0.27 10.56
CA ALA A 125 16.33 -0.21 11.67
C ALA A 125 17.01 0.24 12.97
N THR A 126 18.16 -0.34 13.32
CA THR A 126 18.93 0.07 14.50
C THR A 126 19.36 1.54 14.43
N LYS A 127 19.75 2.06 13.26
CA LYS A 127 20.05 3.49 13.08
C LYS A 127 18.82 4.37 13.39
N GLN A 128 17.65 4.01 12.86
CA GLN A 128 16.41 4.72 13.14
C GLN A 128 16.06 4.70 14.64
N GLU A 129 16.23 3.56 15.32
CA GLU A 129 16.00 3.46 16.76
C GLU A 129 16.93 4.37 17.57
N ILE A 130 18.20 4.47 17.18
CA ILE A 130 19.15 5.37 17.84
C ILE A 130 18.78 6.84 17.57
N ASP A 131 18.36 7.19 16.35
CA ASP A 131 17.88 8.54 16.02
C ASP A 131 16.67 8.93 16.87
N ASP A 132 15.67 8.04 16.97
CA ASP A 132 14.46 8.28 17.75
C ASP A 132 14.79 8.41 19.24
N ALA A 133 15.70 7.58 19.76
CA ALA A 133 16.14 7.66 21.16
C ALA A 133 16.90 8.96 21.44
N VAL A 134 17.77 9.41 20.52
CA VAL A 134 18.49 10.68 20.61
C VAL A 134 17.51 11.86 20.58
N LEU A 135 16.56 11.88 19.64
CA LEU A 135 15.55 12.93 19.52
C LEU A 135 14.67 13.00 20.77
N LYS A 136 14.24 11.84 21.28
CA LYS A 136 13.47 11.75 22.52
C LYS A 136 14.25 12.36 23.68
N GLN A 137 15.51 11.98 23.86
CA GLN A 137 16.33 12.49 24.95
C GLN A 137 16.60 14.00 24.84
N LEU A 138 16.79 14.52 23.62
CA LEU A 138 16.89 15.98 23.38
C LEU A 138 15.57 16.72 23.67
N SER A 139 14.44 16.07 23.44
CA SER A 139 13.11 16.66 23.70
C SER A 139 12.71 16.64 25.19
N GLU A 140 13.17 15.64 25.93
CA GLU A 140 12.84 15.43 27.35
C GLU A 140 13.84 16.11 28.30
N SER A 141 15.05 16.42 27.82
CA SER A 141 16.07 17.07 28.64
C SER A 141 15.80 18.57 28.82
N SER A 142 15.88 19.03 30.07
CA SER A 142 15.87 20.46 30.43
C SER A 142 17.20 21.15 30.07
N GLU A 143 17.29 22.47 30.23
CA GLU A 143 18.39 23.36 29.77
C GLU A 143 19.84 22.97 30.14
N ASP A 144 20.06 21.97 31.01
CA ASP A 144 21.38 21.62 31.56
C ASP A 144 21.87 20.21 31.16
N ILE A 145 21.81 19.92 29.86
CA ILE A 145 22.22 18.63 29.23
C ILE A 145 23.70 18.30 29.50
N ILE A 146 24.55 19.32 29.63
CA ILE A 146 26.01 19.17 29.72
C ILE A 146 26.47 18.70 31.11
N HIS A 147 25.64 18.84 32.14
CA HIS A 147 25.98 18.45 33.51
C HIS A 147 25.40 17.09 33.91
N ASP A 148 24.54 16.50 33.08
CA ASP A 148 23.97 15.17 33.31
C ASP A 148 24.88 14.07 32.74
N ILE A 149 25.64 13.42 33.63
CA ILE A 149 26.55 12.32 33.30
C ILE A 149 25.81 11.17 32.59
N HIS A 150 24.54 10.92 32.92
CA HIS A 150 23.76 9.87 32.27
C HIS A 150 23.48 10.21 30.80
N GLN A 151 23.23 11.49 30.50
CA GLN A 151 22.97 11.93 29.13
C GLN A 151 24.26 11.90 28.29
N ILE A 152 25.39 12.33 28.85
CA ILE A 152 26.70 12.23 28.20
C ILE A 152 27.01 10.78 27.83
N HIS A 153 26.86 9.85 28.78
CA HIS A 153 27.15 8.44 28.55
C HIS A 153 26.20 7.82 27.51
N PHE A 154 24.94 8.23 27.49
CA PHE A 154 24.00 7.84 26.43
C PHE A 154 24.48 8.32 25.06
N PHE A 155 24.83 9.60 24.89
CA PHE A 155 25.29 10.13 23.60
C PHE A 155 26.59 9.47 23.13
N GLU A 156 27.51 9.17 24.05
CA GLU A 156 28.73 8.42 23.72
C GLU A 156 28.41 7.01 23.23
N ASN A 157 27.51 6.28 23.91
CA ASN A 157 27.06 4.95 23.48
C ASN A 157 26.34 4.99 22.14
N SER A 158 25.41 5.93 21.95
CA SER A 158 24.70 6.14 20.69
C SER A 158 25.67 6.35 19.54
N ARG A 159 26.73 7.15 19.75
CA ARG A 159 27.77 7.39 18.74
C ARG A 159 28.57 6.13 18.41
N ILE A 160 28.91 5.31 19.39
CA ILE A 160 29.64 4.05 19.19
C ILE A 160 28.77 3.06 18.41
N SER A 161 27.53 2.83 18.84
CA SER A 161 26.59 1.95 18.12
C SER A 161 26.30 2.45 16.71
N TYR A 162 26.28 3.76 16.50
CA TYR A 162 26.17 4.35 15.15
C TYR A 162 27.35 4.00 14.24
N ALA A 163 28.57 4.00 14.79
CA ALA A 163 29.78 3.66 14.06
C ALA A 163 29.85 2.15 13.76
N GLU A 164 29.38 1.30 14.67
CA GLU A 164 29.28 -0.16 14.45
C GLU A 164 28.22 -0.52 13.40
N ALA A 165 27.18 0.30 13.25
CA ALA A 165 26.13 0.12 12.25
C ALA A 165 26.48 0.67 10.86
N LEU A 166 27.70 1.18 10.65
CA LEU A 166 28.17 1.83 9.43
C LEU A 166 29.04 0.89 8.60
#